data_AF-A0A2V5P162-F1
#
_entry.id   AF-A0A2V5P162-F1
#
_cell.length_a   1.000
_cell.length_b   1.000
_cell.length_c   1.000
_cell.angle_alpha   90.00
_cell.angle_beta   90.00
_cell.angle_gamma   90.00
#
_symmetry.space_group_name_H-M   'P 1'
#
loop_
_entity.id
_entity.type
_entity.pdbx_description
1 polymer ?
#
loop_
_entity_poly.entity_id
_entity_poly.type
_entity_poly.pdbx_seq_one_letter_code
_entity_poly.pdbx_strand_id
1 'polypeptide(L)'
;MACCLAAWLGPSALAVPPPNDTCAGAEIIPTAGPFPFYSSVVDVKDATITNDPPVPSCRSVSVTRSVWYKFIAPSTRLYTISAS
;
A
#
# COMPACT_ATOMS: atom_id res chain seq x y z
N MET A 1 -19.75 47.32 2.48
CA MET A 1 -18.70 46.52 3.14
C MET A 1 -19.37 45.51 4.07
N ALA A 2 -19.63 44.31 3.57
CA ALA A 2 -19.90 43.10 4.36
C ALA A 2 -19.85 41.93 3.38
N CYS A 3 -18.65 41.34 3.25
CA CYS A 3 -18.42 40.19 2.40
C CYS A 3 -18.89 38.96 3.18
N CYS A 4 -20.03 38.37 2.80
CA CYS A 4 -20.43 37.07 3.31
C CYS A 4 -19.45 36.03 2.74
N LEU A 5 -18.50 35.60 3.57
CA LEU A 5 -17.61 34.47 3.28
C LEU A 5 -18.46 33.20 3.19
N ALA A 6 -18.89 32.84 1.99
CA ALA A 6 -19.43 31.52 1.70
C ALA A 6 -18.27 30.52 1.81
N ALA A 7 -18.19 29.80 2.93
CA ALA A 7 -17.30 28.66 3.07
C ALA A 7 -17.75 27.60 2.06
N TRP A 8 -17.01 27.48 0.96
CA TRP A 8 -17.11 26.32 0.06
C TRP A 8 -16.72 25.08 0.86
N LEU A 9 -17.72 24.32 1.30
CA LEU A 9 -17.53 22.91 1.66
C LEU A 9 -17.33 22.16 0.34
N GLY A 10 -16.11 22.21 -0.20
CA GLY A 10 -15.69 21.25 -1.20
C GLY A 10 -15.83 19.84 -0.59
N PRO A 11 -16.33 18.84 -1.33
CA PRO A 11 -16.40 17.48 -0.81
C PRO A 11 -14.99 17.05 -0.38
N SER A 12 -14.84 16.63 0.88
CA SER A 12 -13.66 15.87 1.29
C SER A 12 -13.52 14.73 0.30
N ALA A 13 -12.39 14.68 -0.43
CA ALA A 13 -12.10 13.52 -1.26
C ALA A 13 -12.21 12.29 -0.34
N LEU A 14 -13.11 11.36 -0.67
CA LEU A 14 -13.19 10.10 0.06
C LEU A 14 -11.80 9.47 -0.01
N ALA A 15 -11.24 9.09 1.13
CA ALA A 15 -10.02 8.31 1.15
C ALA A 15 -10.27 7.06 0.30
N VAL A 16 -9.38 6.80 -0.67
CA VAL A 16 -9.46 5.61 -1.52
C VAL A 16 -8.22 4.77 -1.23
N PRO A 17 -8.28 3.85 -0.24
CA PRO A 17 -7.18 2.95 0.01
C PRO A 17 -6.84 2.15 -1.25
N PRO A 18 -5.56 1.80 -1.45
CA PRO A 18 -5.16 1.03 -2.62
C PRO A 18 -5.78 -0.38 -2.62
N PRO A 19 -5.85 -1.07 -3.76
CA PRO A 19 -6.42 -2.41 -3.84
C PRO A 19 -5.75 -3.44 -2.91
N ASN A 20 -4.48 -3.23 -2.58
CA ASN A 20 -3.68 -4.09 -1.70
C ASN A 20 -3.49 -3.52 -0.28
N ASP A 21 -4.49 -2.78 0.22
CA ASP A 21 -4.52 -2.20 1.57
C ASP A 21 -4.61 -3.24 2.70
N THR A 22 -4.93 -4.50 2.38
CA THR A 22 -5.02 -5.57 3.37
C THR A 22 -4.28 -6.81 2.89
N CYS A 23 -3.84 -7.64 3.82
CA CYS A 23 -3.17 -8.91 3.52
C CYS A 23 -4.03 -9.83 2.62
N ALA A 24 -5.36 -9.84 2.81
CA ALA A 24 -6.27 -10.61 1.97
C ALA A 24 -6.33 -10.09 0.51
N GLY A 25 -6.11 -8.79 0.31
CA GLY A 25 -6.08 -8.12 -1.00
C GLY A 25 -4.67 -8.00 -1.61
N ALA A 26 -3.67 -8.72 -1.08
CA ALA A 26 -2.29 -8.58 -1.52
C ALA A 26 -2.11 -8.72 -3.04
N GLU A 27 -1.36 -7.78 -3.64
CA GLU A 27 -1.04 -7.84 -5.06
C GLU A 27 -0.11 -9.03 -5.34
N ILE A 28 -0.41 -9.82 -6.38
CA ILE A 28 0.47 -10.91 -6.80
C ILE A 28 1.61 -10.33 -7.64
N ILE A 29 2.85 -10.50 -7.15
CA ILE A 29 4.04 -10.18 -7.94
C ILE A 29 4.16 -11.20 -9.08
N PRO A 30 4.26 -10.77 -10.34
CA PRO A 30 4.42 -11.68 -11.47
C PRO A 30 5.69 -12.54 -11.34
N THR A 31 5.60 -13.80 -11.77
CA THR A 31 6.73 -14.76 -11.77
C THR A 31 7.15 -15.15 -13.19
N ALA A 32 6.57 -14.51 -14.20
CA ALA A 32 6.81 -14.71 -15.61
C ALA A 32 6.89 -13.38 -16.35
N GLY A 33 7.60 -13.35 -17.47
CA GLY A 33 7.88 -12.12 -18.24
C GLY A 33 9.38 -11.80 -18.29
N PRO A 34 9.76 -10.67 -18.91
CA PRO A 34 11.14 -10.20 -18.90
C PRO A 34 11.56 -9.87 -17.48
N PHE A 35 12.78 -10.27 -17.11
CA PHE A 35 13.39 -9.85 -15.85
C PHE A 35 13.82 -8.37 -15.94
N PRO A 36 13.69 -7.58 -14.86
CA PRO A 36 13.12 -7.94 -13.56
C PRO A 36 11.57 -7.94 -13.54
N PHE A 37 11.01 -8.73 -12.64
CA PHE A 37 9.56 -8.75 -12.40
C PHE A 37 9.16 -7.54 -11.55
N TYR A 38 8.17 -6.79 -12.01
CA TYR A 38 7.66 -5.61 -11.32
C TYR A 38 6.21 -5.82 -10.89
N SER A 39 5.86 -5.30 -9.71
CA SER A 39 4.48 -5.03 -9.32
C SER A 39 3.96 -3.77 -10.01
N SER A 40 2.67 -3.52 -9.89
CA SER A 40 2.06 -2.24 -10.23
C SER A 40 2.60 -1.13 -9.32
N VAL A 41 2.58 0.11 -9.83
CA VAL A 41 2.85 1.29 -9.02
C VAL A 41 1.60 1.61 -8.21
N VAL A 42 1.74 1.67 -6.89
CA VAL A 42 0.62 1.91 -5.96
C VAL A 42 0.81 3.26 -5.25
N ASP A 43 -0.23 4.10 -5.24
CA ASP A 43 -0.29 5.27 -4.37
C ASP A 43 -0.64 4.81 -2.95
N VAL A 44 0.26 5.03 -2.00
CA VAL A 44 0.11 4.62 -0.60
C VAL A 44 -0.48 5.71 0.29
N LYS A 45 -0.85 6.88 -0.25
CA LYS A 45 -1.28 8.03 0.58
C LYS A 45 -2.46 7.72 1.50
N ASP A 46 -3.43 6.98 1.00
CA ASP A 46 -4.66 6.65 1.73
C ASP A 46 -4.66 5.22 2.27
N ALA A 47 -3.51 4.53 2.20
CA ALA A 47 -3.36 3.22 2.79
C ALA A 47 -3.56 3.26 4.31
N THR A 48 -4.17 2.22 4.84
CA THR A 48 -4.52 2.08 6.24
C THR A 48 -3.61 1.04 6.91
N ILE A 49 -3.93 0.70 8.16
CA ILE A 49 -3.29 -0.40 8.92
C ILE A 49 -4.34 -1.45 9.30
N THR A 50 -5.42 -1.52 8.52
CA THR A 50 -6.59 -2.34 8.83
C THR A 50 -6.22 -3.82 8.76
N ASN A 51 -6.33 -4.52 9.90
CA ASN A 51 -5.95 -5.93 10.07
C ASN A 51 -4.45 -6.22 9.84
N ASP A 52 -3.59 -5.23 10.06
CA ASP A 52 -2.15 -5.44 10.06
C ASP A 52 -1.71 -6.27 11.28
N PRO A 53 -0.65 -7.09 11.14
CA PRO A 53 -0.02 -7.73 12.27
C PRO A 53 0.57 -6.66 13.20
N PRO A 54 0.79 -7.00 14.49
CA PRO A 54 1.47 -6.12 15.42
C PRO A 54 2.83 -5.68 14.86
N VAL A 55 3.17 -4.40 15.05
CA VAL A 55 4.47 -3.87 14.67
C VAL A 55 5.58 -4.70 15.35
N PRO A 56 6.59 -5.18 14.60
CA PRO A 56 7.68 -5.95 15.18
C PRO A 56 8.39 -5.20 16.31
N SER A 57 8.71 -5.90 17.40
CA SER A 57 9.36 -5.31 18.58
C SER A 57 10.74 -4.70 18.32
N CYS A 58 11.39 -5.11 17.22
CA CYS A 58 12.67 -4.56 16.78
C CYS A 58 12.56 -3.19 16.09
N ARG A 59 11.37 -2.61 15.99
CA ARG A 59 11.13 -1.32 15.35
C ARG A 59 10.51 -0.33 16.32
N SER A 60 11.18 0.80 16.53
CA SER A 60 10.77 1.84 17.49
C SER A 60 9.77 2.87 16.94
N VAL A 61 9.28 2.69 15.71
CA VAL A 61 8.38 3.64 15.03
C VAL A 61 7.03 2.99 14.74
N SER A 62 5.96 3.76 14.96
CA SER A 62 4.61 3.36 14.58
C SER A 62 4.49 3.29 13.05
N VAL A 63 3.95 2.18 12.54
CA VAL A 63 3.53 2.06 11.15
C VAL A 63 2.17 2.73 11.02
N THR A 64 2.06 3.68 10.09
CA THR A 64 0.82 4.44 9.86
C THR A 64 0.08 4.00 8.60
N ARG A 65 0.73 3.21 7.74
CA ARG A 65 0.26 2.78 6.42
C ARG A 65 0.94 1.49 6.02
N SER A 66 0.22 0.58 5.37
CA SER A 66 0.78 -0.64 4.81
C SER A 66 0.20 -0.97 3.44
N VAL A 67 0.98 -1.71 2.66
CA VAL A 67 0.53 -2.31 1.40
C VAL A 67 1.08 -3.73 1.32
N TRP A 68 0.29 -4.62 0.73
CA TRP A 68 0.54 -6.06 0.80
C TRP A 68 0.85 -6.65 -0.57
N TYR A 69 1.84 -7.54 -0.61
CA TYR A 69 2.26 -8.26 -1.82
C TYR A 69 2.42 -9.74 -1.54
N LYS A 70 2.10 -10.58 -2.53
CA LYS A 70 2.29 -12.03 -2.50
C LYS A 70 3.19 -12.47 -3.64
N PHE A 71 4.21 -13.26 -3.29
CA PHE A 71 5.08 -13.92 -4.24
C PHE A 71 4.91 -15.44 -4.11
N ILE A 72 4.68 -16.13 -5.24
CA ILE A 72 4.60 -17.58 -5.29
C ILE A 72 5.87 -18.08 -5.98
N ALA A 73 6.81 -18.62 -5.21
CA ALA A 73 8.06 -19.13 -5.75
C ALA A 73 7.79 -20.32 -6.70
N PRO A 74 8.19 -20.25 -7.99
CA PRO A 74 8.00 -21.36 -8.92
C PRO A 74 8.94 -22.54 -8.67
N SER A 75 9.99 -22.35 -7.86
CA SER A 75 10.99 -23.37 -7.54
C SER A 75 11.73 -23.02 -6.24
N THR A 76 12.40 -23.99 -5.63
CA THR A 76 13.27 -23.73 -4.46
C THR A 76 14.58 -23.09 -4.90
N ARG A 77 14.69 -21.76 -4.79
CA ARG A 77 15.89 -20.97 -5.12
C ARG A 77 16.03 -19.76 -4.19
N LEU A 78 17.16 -19.06 -4.30
CA LEU A 78 17.33 -17.74 -3.71
C LEU A 78 16.59 -16.69 -4.57
N TYR A 79 15.82 -15.83 -3.90
CA TYR A 79 15.08 -14.74 -4.51
C TYR A 79 15.44 -13.44 -3.80
N THR A 80 15.62 -12.37 -4.57
CA THR A 80 15.81 -11.02 -4.05
C THR A 80 14.54 -10.23 -4.29
N ILE A 81 14.00 -9.62 -3.23
CA ILE A 81 12.85 -8.72 -3.29
C ILE A 81 13.35 -7.34 -2.88
N SER A 82 13.02 -6.33 -3.67
CA SER A 82 13.35 -4.93 -3.41
C SER A 82 12.11 -4.06 -3.51
N ALA A 83 12.04 -3.03 -2.68
CA ALA A 83 11.04 -1.96 -2.76
C ALA A 83 11.77 -0.62 -2.82
N SER A 84 11.17 0.36 -3.49
CA SER A 84 11.68 1.74 -3.67
C SER A 84 10.97 2.73 -2.76
#